data_AF-A0A918BUS5-F1
#
_entry.id   AF-A0A918BUS5-F1
#
_cell.length_a   1.000
_cell.length_b   1.000
_cell.length_c   1.000
_cell.angle_alpha   90.00
_cell.angle_beta   90.00
_cell.angle_gamma   90.00
#
_symmetry.space_group_name_H-M   'P 1'
#
loop_
_entity.id
_entity.type
_entity.pdbx_description
1 polymer ?
#
loop_
_entity_poly.entity_id
_entity_poly.type
_entity_poly.pdbx_seq_one_letter_code
_entity_poly.pdbx_strand_id
1 'polypeptide(L)'
;MKSRLSAPLLASVLTFLLVPVSLAASTTGTVMSQDVAGVLPVSNLKIDVNFQRIDTDGMAILKFGTVLIKTQLAGVRVKDKARDNLDAVLPEGARLQAEIVQKGSIPTVILWKGSVNLNTQLLAQGLADIVQ
;
A
#
# COMPACT_ATOMS: atom_id res chain seq x y z
N MET A 1 33.76 -50.57 28.89
CA MET A 1 32.27 -50.53 28.92
C MET A 1 31.81 -50.01 27.55
N LYS A 2 31.40 -50.91 26.63
CA LYS A 2 30.01 -51.06 26.10
C LYS A 2 29.40 -49.71 25.68
N SER A 3 29.51 -49.31 24.41
CA SER A 3 28.72 -49.71 23.22
C SER A 3 27.55 -48.75 22.92
N ARG A 4 27.70 -48.04 21.78
CA ARG A 4 26.73 -47.73 20.71
C ARG A 4 25.42 -47.03 21.07
N LEU A 5 25.10 -45.95 20.36
CA LEU A 5 24.01 -45.94 19.35
C LEU A 5 23.94 -44.61 18.60
N SER A 6 24.05 -44.70 17.28
CA SER A 6 23.66 -43.72 16.28
C SER A 6 22.16 -43.84 16.01
N ALA A 7 21.44 -42.73 15.78
CA ALA A 7 20.39 -42.60 14.76
C ALA A 7 19.76 -41.17 14.78
N PRO A 8 19.62 -40.51 13.60
CA PRO A 8 18.82 -39.30 13.39
C PRO A 8 17.36 -39.68 13.04
N LEU A 9 16.36 -38.85 13.33
CA LEU A 9 14.96 -38.91 12.83
C LEU A 9 14.20 -37.79 13.60
N LEU A 10 13.28 -36.95 13.12
CA LEU A 10 12.41 -36.90 11.94
C LEU A 10 12.00 -35.43 11.71
N ALA A 11 11.77 -35.07 10.45
CA ALA A 11 11.08 -33.86 10.05
C ALA A 11 9.62 -33.87 10.53
N SER A 12 9.18 -32.81 11.22
CA SER A 12 7.76 -32.60 11.52
C SER A 12 7.10 -31.76 10.43
N VAL A 13 6.35 -32.53 9.66
CA VAL A 13 5.35 -32.24 8.62
C VAL A 13 4.54 -30.95 8.82
N LEU A 14 4.54 -30.18 7.74
CA LEU A 14 3.62 -29.10 7.35
C LEU A 14 2.15 -29.53 7.55
N THR A 15 1.46 -28.96 8.55
CA THR A 15 0.01 -29.18 8.72
C THR A 15 -0.74 -27.99 8.13
N PHE A 16 -1.21 -28.17 6.90
CA PHE A 16 -2.22 -27.33 6.28
C PHE A 16 -3.54 -27.47 7.07
N LEU A 17 -3.95 -26.39 7.74
CA LEU A 17 -5.29 -26.28 8.32
C LEU A 17 -6.30 -26.04 7.19
N LEU A 18 -6.90 -27.14 6.74
CA LEU A 18 -8.11 -27.21 5.95
C LEU A 18 -9.28 -26.60 6.74
N VAL A 19 -9.75 -25.42 6.33
CA VAL A 19 -11.05 -24.90 6.75
C VAL A 19 -12.13 -25.50 5.84
N PRO A 20 -13.19 -26.12 6.37
CA PRO A 20 -14.24 -26.70 5.56
C PRO A 20 -15.07 -25.62 4.84
N VAL A 21 -15.12 -25.75 3.51
CA VAL A 21 -16.08 -25.10 2.63
C VAL A 21 -17.46 -25.72 2.85
N SER A 22 -18.45 -24.92 3.23
CA SER A 22 -19.86 -25.28 3.11
C SER A 22 -20.34 -25.00 1.69
N LEU A 23 -20.47 -26.07 0.90
CA LEU A 23 -21.11 -26.09 -0.40
C LEU A 23 -22.64 -26.09 -0.19
N ALA A 24 -23.33 -25.03 -0.62
CA ALA A 24 -24.77 -25.08 -0.88
C ALA A 24 -24.97 -25.15 -2.39
N ALA A 25 -25.48 -26.29 -2.86
CA ALA A 25 -25.77 -26.58 -4.26
C ALA A 25 -27.25 -26.30 -4.57
N SER A 26 -27.51 -25.62 -5.70
CA SER A 26 -28.71 -25.65 -6.57
C SER A 26 -28.52 -24.55 -7.63
N THR A 27 -28.68 -24.67 -8.94
CA THR A 27 -29.09 -25.72 -9.89
C THR A 27 -28.74 -25.19 -11.30
N THR A 28 -28.21 -26.07 -12.16
CA THR A 28 -28.34 -26.14 -13.64
C THR A 28 -28.57 -24.85 -14.46
N GLY A 29 -27.54 -24.49 -15.26
CA GLY A 29 -27.63 -23.61 -16.43
C GLY A 29 -26.41 -23.78 -17.33
N THR A 30 -26.66 -24.10 -18.60
CA THR A 30 -25.77 -24.54 -19.68
C THR A 30 -24.53 -23.65 -19.96
N VAL A 31 -23.39 -24.32 -20.17
CA VAL A 31 -22.18 -24.00 -20.98
C VAL A 31 -22.09 -22.60 -21.63
N MET A 32 -21.04 -21.85 -21.29
CA MET A 32 -20.09 -21.24 -22.25
C MET A 32 -18.73 -21.00 -21.59
N SER A 33 -17.68 -21.58 -22.18
CA SER A 33 -16.29 -21.26 -21.90
C SER A 33 -16.01 -19.80 -22.27
N GLN A 34 -15.36 -19.03 -21.39
CA GLN A 34 -14.44 -17.98 -21.78
C GLN A 34 -13.64 -17.48 -20.58
N ASP A 35 -12.33 -17.38 -20.80
CA ASP A 35 -11.34 -16.71 -19.96
C ASP A 35 -11.91 -15.53 -19.17
N VAL A 36 -11.84 -15.62 -17.84
CA VAL A 36 -11.64 -14.40 -17.04
C VAL A 36 -10.42 -14.68 -16.21
N ALA A 37 -9.31 -14.13 -16.72
CA ALA A 37 -8.04 -13.96 -16.04
C ALA A 37 -8.24 -13.94 -14.53
N GLY A 38 -7.51 -14.80 -13.82
CA GLY A 38 -7.36 -14.69 -12.39
C GLY A 38 -6.92 -13.27 -12.06
N VAL A 39 -7.88 -12.42 -11.69
CA VAL A 39 -7.62 -11.11 -11.12
C VAL A 39 -7.14 -11.41 -9.73
N LEU A 40 -5.86 -11.76 -9.64
CA LEU A 40 -5.09 -11.45 -8.46
C LEU A 40 -5.36 -9.96 -8.19
N PRO A 41 -5.87 -9.58 -7.02
CA PRO A 41 -6.00 -8.17 -6.69
C PRO A 41 -4.62 -7.57 -6.92
N VAL A 42 -4.53 -6.63 -7.86
CA VAL A 42 -3.28 -5.92 -8.13
C VAL A 42 -2.94 -5.25 -6.83
N SER A 43 -2.07 -5.86 -6.04
CA SER A 43 -1.67 -5.32 -4.75
C SER A 43 -1.00 -4.01 -5.11
N ASN A 44 -1.68 -2.89 -4.87
CA ASN A 44 -1.14 -1.58 -5.19
C ASN A 44 0.21 -1.49 -4.48
N LEU A 45 1.26 -1.28 -5.27
CA LEU A 45 2.63 -1.34 -4.78
C LEU A 45 2.80 -0.23 -3.73
N LYS A 46 3.08 -0.64 -2.49
CA LYS A 46 3.49 0.25 -1.41
C LYS A 46 5.00 0.29 -1.33
N ILE A 47 5.57 1.47 -1.42
CA ILE A 47 7.01 1.69 -1.29
C ILE A 47 7.30 2.56 -0.07
N ASP A 48 8.30 2.17 0.72
CA ASP A 48 8.77 2.99 1.84
C ASP A 48 9.53 4.20 1.31
N VAL A 49 9.14 5.39 1.75
CA VAL A 49 9.69 6.67 1.31
C VAL A 49 9.82 7.62 2.49
N ASN A 50 10.65 8.65 2.33
CA ASN A 50 10.68 9.76 3.25
C ASN A 50 10.00 10.97 2.62
N PHE A 51 9.13 11.64 3.36
CA PHE A 51 8.59 12.93 2.94
C PHE A 51 9.69 13.99 2.97
N GLN A 52 9.77 14.84 1.95
CA GLN A 52 10.65 16.00 1.96
C GLN A 52 9.86 17.29 2.09
N ARG A 53 8.94 17.56 1.16
CA ARG A 53 8.14 18.79 1.15
C ARG A 53 6.98 18.71 0.17
N ILE A 54 6.12 19.73 0.20
CA ILE A 54 5.18 20.04 -0.89
C ILE A 54 5.79 21.17 -1.74
N ASP A 55 5.86 20.98 -3.06
CA ASP A 55 6.32 22.04 -3.97
C ASP A 55 5.24 23.10 -4.21
N THR A 56 5.57 24.17 -4.94
CA THR A 56 4.67 25.29 -5.24
C THR A 56 3.40 24.90 -6.00
N ASP A 57 3.42 23.77 -6.71
CA ASP A 57 2.27 23.27 -7.48
C ASP A 57 1.31 22.43 -6.62
N GLY A 58 1.62 22.27 -5.33
CA GLY A 58 0.86 21.44 -4.39
C GLY A 58 1.17 19.94 -4.53
N MET A 59 2.30 19.59 -5.17
CA MET A 59 2.74 18.20 -5.38
C MET A 59 3.68 17.76 -4.27
N ALA A 60 3.62 16.49 -3.89
CA ALA A 60 4.47 15.93 -2.85
C ALA A 60 5.82 15.48 -3.42
N ILE A 61 6.90 15.96 -2.80
CA ILE A 61 8.26 15.52 -3.07
C ILE A 61 8.64 14.48 -2.03
N LEU A 62 8.89 13.27 -2.51
CA LEU A 62 9.24 12.10 -1.72
C LEU A 62 10.67 11.69 -2.02
N LYS A 63 11.35 11.10 -1.05
CA LYS A 63 12.70 10.57 -1.19
C LYS A 63 12.67 9.05 -1.07
N PHE A 64 13.12 8.37 -2.12
CA PHE A 64 13.32 6.92 -2.16
C PHE A 64 14.81 6.64 -2.31
N GLY A 65 15.46 6.18 -1.23
CA GLY A 65 16.92 6.08 -1.18
C GLY A 65 17.59 7.44 -1.39
N THR A 66 18.31 7.59 -2.51
CA THR A 66 18.98 8.85 -2.90
C THR A 66 18.17 9.68 -3.91
N VAL A 67 17.04 9.15 -4.41
CA VAL A 67 16.27 9.75 -5.50
C VAL A 67 15.11 10.56 -4.92
N LEU A 68 14.91 11.77 -5.45
CA LEU A 68 13.72 12.58 -5.21
C LEU A 68 12.67 12.31 -6.29
N ILE A 69 11.44 12.07 -5.88
CA ILE A 69 10.31 11.72 -6.73
C ILE A 69 9.22 12.77 -6.50
N LYS A 70 8.81 13.45 -7.58
CA LYS A 70 7.64 14.33 -7.57
C LYS A 70 6.39 13.49 -7.80
N THR A 71 5.39 13.65 -6.94
CA THR A 71 4.17 12.82 -6.93
C THR A 71 2.92 13.68 -6.73
N GLN A 72 1.82 13.25 -7.32
CA GLN A 72 0.50 13.85 -7.09
C GLN A 72 -0.22 13.09 -5.98
N LEU A 73 -0.86 13.80 -5.05
CA LEU A 73 -1.70 13.15 -4.06
C LEU A 73 -3.05 12.78 -4.67
N ALA A 74 -3.46 11.53 -4.49
CA ALA A 74 -4.75 11.04 -4.99
C ALA A 74 -5.91 11.83 -4.37
N GLY A 75 -6.75 12.40 -5.23
CA GLY A 75 -8.00 13.08 -4.88
C GLY A 75 -7.86 14.39 -4.10
N VAL A 76 -6.64 14.83 -3.76
CA VAL A 76 -6.40 16.01 -2.93
C VAL A 76 -5.24 16.87 -3.42
N ARG A 77 -5.29 18.17 -3.15
CA ARG A 77 -4.19 19.12 -3.33
C ARG A 77 -3.97 19.91 -2.05
N VAL A 78 -2.73 19.96 -1.57
CA VAL A 78 -2.40 20.71 -0.36
C VAL A 78 -2.52 22.22 -0.63
N LYS A 79 -3.18 22.94 0.28
CA LYS A 79 -3.36 24.40 0.18
C LYS A 79 -2.05 25.12 0.41
N ASP A 80 -1.78 26.17 -0.37
CA ASP A 80 -0.57 26.98 -0.19
C ASP A 80 -0.45 27.57 1.22
N LYS A 81 -1.57 28.07 1.78
CA LYS A 81 -1.63 28.64 3.14
C LYS A 81 -1.54 27.60 4.26
N ALA A 82 -1.66 26.31 3.92
CA ALA A 82 -1.58 25.22 4.89
C ALA A 82 -0.15 24.65 5.02
N ARG A 83 0.80 25.10 4.19
CA ARG A 83 2.19 24.62 4.21
C ARG A 83 2.84 24.78 5.59
N ASP A 84 2.62 25.91 6.26
CA ASP A 84 3.20 26.18 7.58
C ASP A 84 2.63 25.29 8.69
N ASN A 85 1.41 24.77 8.50
CA ASN A 85 0.75 23.84 9.44
C ASN A 85 0.96 22.37 9.05
N LEU A 86 1.58 22.12 7.90
CA LEU A 86 1.77 20.77 7.38
C LEU A 86 2.74 19.97 8.25
N ASP A 87 3.74 20.62 8.83
CA ASP A 87 4.77 19.98 9.66
C ASP A 87 4.21 19.25 10.89
N ALA A 88 3.06 19.69 11.41
CA ALA A 88 2.38 19.01 12.53
C ALA A 88 1.86 17.61 12.14
N VAL A 89 1.58 17.39 10.87
CA VAL A 89 1.01 16.14 10.33
C VAL A 89 2.08 15.33 9.61
N LEU A 90 2.85 16.04 8.79
CA LEU A 90 3.79 15.50 7.82
C LEU A 90 5.10 16.29 7.87
N PRO A 91 5.90 16.11 8.94
CA PRO A 91 7.18 16.80 9.05
C PRO A 91 8.17 16.30 8.00
N GLU A 92 9.08 17.17 7.57
CA GLU A 92 10.21 16.78 6.72
C GLU A 92 10.97 15.58 7.32
N GLY A 93 11.32 14.61 6.49
CA GLY A 93 11.98 13.37 6.88
C GLY A 93 11.04 12.28 7.42
N ALA A 94 9.73 12.54 7.54
CA ALA A 94 8.77 11.53 7.99
C ALA A 94 8.82 10.28 7.10
N ARG A 95 8.98 9.11 7.73
CA ARG A 95 8.91 7.81 7.04
C ARG A 95 7.46 7.43 6.77
N LEU A 96 7.16 7.15 5.51
CA LEU A 96 5.82 6.88 5.00
C LEU A 96 5.85 5.69 4.04
N GLN A 97 4.67 5.18 3.73
CA GLN A 97 4.46 4.30 2.59
C GLN A 97 3.69 5.04 1.51
N ALA A 98 4.24 5.10 0.29
CA ALA A 98 3.52 5.61 -0.87
C ALA A 98 2.91 4.43 -1.64
N GLU A 99 1.59 4.42 -1.74
CA GLU A 99 0.84 3.49 -2.58
C GLU A 99 0.60 4.14 -3.94
N ILE A 100 1.15 3.56 -5.00
CA ILE A 100 0.97 4.08 -6.35
C ILE A 100 -0.40 3.63 -6.88
N VAL A 101 -1.32 4.58 -7.05
CA VAL A 101 -2.67 4.33 -7.57
C VAL A 101 -2.79 4.60 -9.06
N GLN A 102 -1.95 5.48 -9.61
CA GLN A 102 -1.86 5.73 -11.04
C GLN A 102 -0.41 5.96 -11.45
N LYS A 103 0.01 5.26 -12.50
CA LYS A 103 1.34 5.44 -13.10
C LYS A 103 1.29 6.53 -14.16
N GLY A 104 2.38 7.29 -14.29
CA GLY A 104 2.54 8.36 -15.27
C GLY A 104 3.89 9.05 -15.08
N SER A 105 4.15 10.10 -15.86
CA SER A 105 5.37 10.93 -15.71
C SER A 105 5.47 11.55 -14.31
N ILE A 106 4.31 11.88 -13.73
CA ILE A 106 4.15 12.19 -12.30
C ILE A 106 3.17 11.14 -11.76
N PRO A 107 3.61 10.20 -10.91
CA PRO A 107 2.73 9.17 -10.38
C PRO A 107 1.76 9.78 -9.35
N THR A 108 0.53 9.26 -9.34
CA THR A 108 -0.48 9.58 -8.33
C THR A 108 -0.39 8.57 -7.20
N VAL A 109 -0.31 9.06 -5.96
CA VAL A 109 -0.07 8.24 -4.78
C VAL A 109 -1.05 8.52 -3.65
N ILE A 110 -1.28 7.50 -2.83
CA ILE A 110 -1.83 7.63 -1.48
C ILE A 110 -0.66 7.51 -0.50
N LEU A 111 -0.52 8.49 0.40
CA LEU A 111 0.48 8.44 1.45
C LEU A 111 -0.11 7.78 2.70
N TRP A 112 0.65 6.83 3.26
CA TRP A 112 0.27 6.06 4.43
C TRP A 112 1.29 6.25 5.56
N LYS A 113 0.78 6.42 6.78
CA LYS A 113 1.56 6.36 8.02
C LYS A 113 0.96 5.26 8.89
N GLY A 114 1.56 4.06 8.83
CA GLY A 114 0.92 2.86 9.38
C GLY A 114 -0.39 2.55 8.64
N SER A 115 -1.50 2.46 9.36
CA SER A 115 -2.84 2.25 8.80
C SER A 115 -3.56 3.53 8.38
N VAL A 116 -2.96 4.70 8.60
CA VAL A 116 -3.62 6.00 8.36
C VAL A 116 -3.35 6.48 6.94
N ASN A 117 -4.42 6.77 6.20
CA ASN A 117 -4.37 7.46 4.91
C ASN A 117 -4.21 8.98 5.15
N LEU A 118 -3.02 9.48 4.85
CA LEU A 118 -2.69 10.89 5.08
C LEU A 118 -3.41 11.82 4.12
N ASN A 119 -3.75 11.39 2.89
CA ASN A 119 -4.49 12.23 1.94
C ASN A 119 -5.86 12.61 2.54
N THR A 120 -6.56 11.62 3.11
CA THR A 120 -7.84 11.84 3.79
C THR A 120 -7.66 12.66 5.07
N GLN A 121 -6.58 12.44 5.83
CA GLN A 121 -6.31 13.21 7.04
C GLN A 121 -6.05 14.70 6.73
N LEU A 122 -5.26 15.00 5.70
CA LEU A 122 -5.00 16.37 5.25
C LEU A 122 -6.30 17.08 4.85
N LEU A 123 -7.20 16.37 4.18
CA LEU A 123 -8.53 16.89 3.86
C LEU A 123 -9.36 17.16 5.12
N ALA A 124 -9.42 16.19 6.05
CA ALA A 124 -10.19 16.31 7.29
C ALA A 124 -9.71 17.45 8.20
N GLN A 125 -8.41 17.78 8.15
CA GLN A 125 -7.82 18.89 8.88
C GLN A 125 -7.90 20.23 8.12
N GLY A 126 -8.54 20.25 6.94
CA GLY A 126 -8.69 21.44 6.12
C GLY A 126 -7.39 21.91 5.46
N LEU A 127 -6.32 21.11 5.48
CA LEU A 127 -5.00 21.41 4.92
C LEU A 127 -4.93 21.13 3.41
N ALA A 128 -5.89 20.40 2.87
CA ALA A 128 -6.01 20.10 1.44
C ALA A 128 -7.43 20.37 0.92
N ASP A 129 -7.54 20.59 -0.39
CA ASP A 129 -8.80 20.65 -1.13
C ASP A 129 -8.99 19.39 -1.98
N ILE A 130 -10.25 19.03 -2.23
CA ILE A 130 -10.60 17.93 -3.14
C ILE A 130 -10.29 18.37 -4.57
N VAL A 131 -9.66 17.48 -5.35
CA VAL A 131 -9.42 17.69 -6.78
C VAL A 131 -10.27 16.69 -7.54
N GLN A 132 -11.14 17.21 -8.41
CA GLN A 132 -11.96 16.40 -9.32
C GLN A 132 -11.18 15.96 -10.55
#